data_AF-A0A9X2A175-F1
#
_entry.id   AF-A0A9X2A175-F1
#
_cell.length_a   1.000
_cell.length_b   1.000
_cell.length_c   1.000
_cell.angle_alpha   90.00
_cell.angle_beta   90.00
_cell.angle_gamma   90.00
#
_symmetry.space_group_name_H-M   'P 1'
#
loop_
_entity.id
_entity.type
_entity.pdbx_description
1 polymer ?
#
loop_
_entity_poly.entity_id
_entity_poly.type
_entity_poly.pdbx_seq_one_letter_code
_entity_poly.pdbx_strand_id
1 'polypeptide(L)'
;MSKEEMEQVLKIALTFVEQLTNEQYEKLVSNEASICYVEEQRKGSSDDEFEKWKVSIIEEQDVEKVLRRKTKKEIVRFCTYYNIPTVTKDTKAILYEKISEYFQIGANTLELEKKDRIAEIGKELEKFDDAEQALGFLGKEKSLQTKSNVMKLAKSLDVFVNQKQSKQDIINRIVDSVVGAKVRARVIRGG
;
A
#
# COMPACT_ATOMS: atom_id res chain seq x y z
N MET A 1 18.09 42.19 1.10
CA MET A 1 17.36 41.22 1.93
C MET A 1 15.91 41.64 1.98
N SER A 2 15.02 40.88 1.36
CA SER A 2 13.58 41.08 1.45
C SER A 2 13.07 40.66 2.83
N LYS A 3 11.86 41.10 3.21
CA LYS A 3 11.23 40.66 4.47
C LYS A 3 11.03 39.15 4.51
N GLU A 4 10.71 38.55 3.36
CA GLU A 4 10.54 37.11 3.20
C GLU A 4 11.87 36.36 3.36
N GLU A 5 12.97 36.87 2.81
CA GLU A 5 14.31 36.30 2.98
C GLU A 5 14.74 36.33 4.45
N MET A 6 14.49 37.45 5.16
CA MET A 6 14.79 37.56 6.58
C MET A 6 13.98 36.56 7.42
N GLU A 7 12.69 36.39 7.10
CA GLU A 7 11.82 35.42 7.78
C GLU A 7 12.33 33.99 7.61
N GLN A 8 12.79 33.64 6.41
CA GLN A 8 13.38 32.32 6.15
C GLN A 8 14.67 32.10 6.94
N VAL A 9 15.57 33.09 6.98
CA VAL A 9 16.81 33.00 7.76
C VAL A 9 16.52 32.84 9.26
N LEU A 10 15.54 33.57 9.78
CA LEU A 10 15.13 33.45 11.19
C LEU A 10 14.52 32.08 11.50
N LYS A 11 13.71 31.52 10.58
CA LYS A 11 13.18 30.15 10.73
C LYS A 11 14.28 29.10 10.75
N ILE A 12 15.28 29.22 9.88
CA ILE A 12 16.44 28.32 9.85
C ILE A 12 17.22 28.43 11.17
N ALA A 13 17.49 29.64 11.65
CA ALA A 13 18.21 29.84 12.91
C ALA A 13 17.45 29.27 14.11
N LEU A 14 16.13 29.46 14.18
CA LEU A 14 15.29 28.93 15.25
C LEU A 14 15.28 27.40 15.24
N THR A 15 15.10 26.81 14.05
CA THR A 15 15.12 25.35 13.87
C THR A 15 16.48 24.76 14.25
N PHE A 16 17.57 25.44 13.91
CA PHE A 16 18.92 25.05 14.30
C PHE A 16 19.09 25.04 15.83
N VAL A 17 18.68 26.12 16.51
CA VAL A 17 18.79 26.23 17.97
C VAL A 17 17.95 25.16 18.69
N GLU A 18 16.74 24.88 18.20
CA GLU A 18 15.85 23.85 18.77
C GLU A 18 16.42 22.43 18.68
N GLN A 19 17.30 22.17 17.71
CA GLN A 19 17.90 20.85 17.48
C GLN A 19 19.21 20.64 18.26
N LEU A 20 19.75 21.67 18.90
CA LEU A 20 20.97 21.55 19.70
C LEU A 20 20.68 20.86 21.03
N THR A 21 21.64 20.07 21.50
CA THR A 21 21.62 19.63 22.90
C THR A 21 22.00 20.79 23.83
N ASN A 22 21.60 20.71 25.10
CA ASN A 22 21.95 21.72 26.10
C ASN A 22 23.47 21.97 26.17
N GLU A 23 24.29 20.91 26.08
CA GLU A 23 25.76 21.05 26.05
C GLU A 23 26.28 21.78 24.81
N GLN A 24 25.68 21.55 23.63
CA GLN A 24 26.07 22.23 22.40
C GLN A 24 25.65 23.69 22.40
N TYR A 25 24.46 23.98 22.93
CA TYR A 25 23.96 25.34 23.12
C TYR A 25 24.86 26.12 24.09
N GLU A 26 25.20 25.55 25.25
CA GLU A 26 26.09 26.18 26.23
C GLU A 26 27.49 26.45 25.65
N LYS A 27 28.05 25.52 24.86
CA LYS A 27 29.34 25.71 24.17
C LYS A 27 29.28 26.80 23.10
N LEU A 28 28.14 26.96 22.42
CA LEU A 28 27.95 28.05 21.45
C LEU A 28 27.80 29.42 22.15
N VAL A 29 27.07 29.49 23.27
CA VAL A 29 26.89 30.73 24.04
C VAL A 29 28.18 31.15 24.76
N SER A 30 28.98 30.19 25.22
CA SER A 30 30.27 30.41 25.88
C SER A 30 31.44 30.71 24.92
N ASN A 31 31.17 30.80 23.61
CA ASN A 31 32.18 31.06 22.57
C ASN A 31 33.23 29.92 22.44
N GLU A 32 32.94 28.72 22.95
CA GLU A 32 33.79 27.53 22.84
C GLU A 32 33.49 26.69 21.58
N ALA A 33 32.41 27.00 20.85
CA ALA A 33 32.03 26.35 19.60
C ALA A 33 31.73 27.37 18.50
N SER A 34 32.02 26.99 17.25
CA SER A 34 31.75 27.80 16.05
C SER A 34 30.80 27.07 15.11
N ILE A 35 29.88 27.81 14.48
CA ILE A 35 29.02 27.30 13.42
C ILE A 35 29.81 27.34 12.11
N CYS A 36 30.06 26.16 11.53
CA CYS A 36 30.74 26.03 10.24
C CYS A 36 29.75 25.50 9.21
N TYR A 37 29.68 26.15 8.04
CA TYR A 37 29.07 25.55 6.88
C TYR A 37 29.98 24.43 6.39
N VAL A 38 29.52 23.19 6.55
CA VAL A 38 30.15 22.03 5.92
C VAL A 38 29.30 21.75 4.69
N GLU A 39 29.86 21.99 3.51
CA GLU A 39 29.31 21.42 2.28
C GLU A 39 29.37 19.91 2.46
N GLU A 40 28.24 19.27 2.72
CA GLU A 40 28.14 17.82 2.72
C GLU A 40 28.53 17.36 1.31
N GLN A 41 29.81 17.12 1.10
CA GLN A 41 30.23 16.18 0.09
C GLN A 41 29.59 14.86 0.52
N ARG A 42 28.46 14.51 -0.11
CA ARG A 42 27.80 13.21 -0.04
C ARG A 42 28.80 12.14 -0.48
N LYS A 43 29.75 11.84 0.39
CA LYS A 43 30.82 10.88 0.18
C LYS A 43 30.31 9.55 0.68
N GLY A 44 29.77 8.78 -0.26
CA GLY A 44 29.53 7.37 -0.05
C GLY A 44 29.12 6.73 -1.36
N SER A 45 29.94 5.82 -1.88
CA SER A 45 29.69 4.93 -3.02
C SER A 45 28.36 4.16 -2.94
N SER A 46 27.66 4.23 -1.80
CA SER A 46 26.35 3.63 -1.53
C SER A 46 25.16 4.46 -2.05
N ASP A 47 25.29 5.79 -2.14
CA ASP A 47 24.18 6.66 -2.58
C ASP A 47 23.93 6.53 -4.09
N ASP A 48 25.00 6.38 -4.88
CA ASP A 48 24.91 6.08 -6.31
C ASP A 48 24.34 4.66 -6.55
N GLU A 49 24.61 3.71 -5.66
CA GLU A 49 23.97 2.39 -5.72
C GLU A 49 22.48 2.47 -5.38
N PHE A 50 22.07 3.26 -4.39
CA PHE A 50 20.66 3.44 -4.05
C PHE A 50 19.89 4.18 -5.15
N GLU A 51 20.50 5.18 -5.79
CA GLU A 51 19.88 5.84 -6.93
C GLU A 51 19.79 4.91 -8.15
N LYS A 52 20.80 4.05 -8.39
CA LYS A 52 20.69 2.96 -9.38
C LYS A 52 19.57 1.99 -9.04
N TRP A 53 19.39 1.63 -7.77
CA TRP A 53 18.30 0.75 -7.37
C TRP A 53 16.95 1.42 -7.59
N LYS A 54 16.81 2.71 -7.29
CA LYS A 54 15.61 3.48 -7.58
C LYS A 54 15.28 3.46 -9.07
N VAL A 55 16.27 3.72 -9.94
CA VAL A 55 16.08 3.67 -11.40
C VAL A 55 15.64 2.26 -11.83
N SER A 56 16.34 1.21 -11.39
CA SER A 56 15.98 -0.18 -11.71
C SER A 56 14.61 -0.58 -11.15
N ILE A 57 14.22 -0.09 -9.97
CA ILE A 57 12.91 -0.34 -9.37
C ILE A 57 11.80 0.32 -10.22
N ILE A 58 12.00 1.57 -10.66
CA ILE A 58 11.06 2.29 -11.51
C ILE A 58 10.91 1.63 -12.89
N GLU A 59 12.01 1.18 -13.49
CA GLU A 59 12.01 0.55 -14.82
C GLU A 59 11.38 -0.85 -14.81
N GLU A 60 11.74 -1.70 -13.84
CA GLU A 60 11.29 -3.09 -13.78
C GLU A 60 9.87 -3.22 -13.20
N GLN A 61 9.40 -2.21 -12.45
CA GLN A 61 8.15 -2.23 -11.68
C GLN A 61 8.00 -3.43 -10.72
N ASP A 62 9.11 -4.12 -10.39
CA ASP A 62 9.16 -5.26 -9.49
C ASP A 62 10.32 -5.11 -8.50
N VAL A 63 9.97 -4.65 -7.30
CA VAL A 63 10.92 -4.43 -6.19
C VAL A 63 11.56 -5.74 -5.73
N GLU A 64 10.82 -6.86 -5.77
CA GLU A 64 11.32 -8.15 -5.30
C GLU A 64 12.43 -8.66 -6.24
N LYS A 65 12.25 -8.51 -7.56
CA LYS A 65 13.23 -8.94 -8.56
C LYS A 65 14.54 -8.16 -8.46
N VAL A 66 14.46 -6.84 -8.26
CA VAL A 66 15.63 -5.96 -8.17
C VAL A 66 16.40 -6.17 -6.86
N LEU A 67 15.70 -6.33 -5.73
CA LEU A 67 16.31 -6.41 -4.40
C LEU A 67 16.56 -7.85 -3.91
N ARG A 68 16.18 -8.89 -4.66
CA ARG A 68 16.33 -10.31 -4.27
C ARG A 68 17.75 -10.69 -3.82
N ARG A 69 18.76 -10.14 -4.50
CA ARG A 69 20.18 -10.44 -4.25
C ARG A 69 20.77 -9.65 -3.07
N LYS A 70 20.03 -8.69 -2.52
CA LYS A 70 20.50 -7.78 -1.45
C LYS A 70 20.17 -8.31 -0.06
N THR A 71 21.02 -7.96 0.90
CA THR A 71 20.88 -8.33 2.31
C THR A 71 19.81 -7.48 2.99
N LYS A 72 19.22 -8.00 4.08
CA LYS A 72 18.24 -7.23 4.88
C LYS A 72 18.84 -5.92 5.39
N LYS A 73 20.13 -5.92 5.76
CA LYS A 73 20.84 -4.72 6.24
C LYS A 73 20.93 -3.63 5.17
N GLU A 74 21.20 -4.01 3.92
CA GLU A 74 21.25 -3.09 2.78
C GLU A 74 19.88 -2.53 2.43
N ILE A 75 18.83 -3.36 2.46
CA ILE A 75 17.45 -2.92 2.20
C ILE A 75 16.99 -1.94 3.30
N VAL A 76 17.33 -2.20 4.56
CA VAL A 76 17.02 -1.27 5.66
C VAL A 76 17.75 0.06 5.46
N ARG A 77 19.03 0.05 5.06
CA ARG A 77 19.76 1.29 4.76
C ARG A 77 19.12 2.08 3.62
N PHE A 78 18.70 1.39 2.56
CA PHE A 78 17.94 1.99 1.46
C PHE A 78 16.62 2.61 1.94
N CYS A 79 15.89 1.91 2.83
CA CYS A 79 14.67 2.44 3.43
C CYS A 79 14.96 3.68 4.29
N THR A 80 16.01 3.65 5.11
CA THR A 80 16.44 4.82 5.90
C THR A 80 16.82 6.00 5.00
N TYR A 81 17.50 5.74 3.88
CA TYR A 81 17.88 6.77 2.91
C TYR A 81 16.67 7.49 2.30
N TYR A 82 15.61 6.76 1.97
CA TYR A 82 14.36 7.34 1.46
C TYR A 82 13.32 7.67 2.56
N ASN A 83 13.71 7.68 3.85
CA ASN A 83 12.82 7.92 4.99
C ASN A 83 11.58 7.00 5.05
N ILE A 84 11.71 5.76 4.57
CA ILE A 84 10.67 4.74 4.67
C ILE A 84 10.68 4.15 6.09
N PRO A 85 9.54 4.15 6.81
CA PRO A 85 9.48 3.70 8.20
C PRO A 85 9.72 2.19 8.31
N THR A 86 10.80 1.79 8.99
CA THR A 86 11.16 0.38 9.21
C THR A 86 11.14 0.01 10.70
N VAL A 87 10.71 -1.21 11.00
CA VAL A 87 10.72 -1.79 12.34
C VAL A 87 11.68 -2.98 12.36
N THR A 88 12.37 -3.22 13.48
CA THR A 88 13.35 -4.32 13.61
C THR A 88 12.76 -5.71 13.29
N LYS A 89 11.47 -5.90 13.57
CA LYS A 89 10.70 -7.12 13.27
C LYS A 89 10.30 -7.29 11.81
N ASP A 90 10.50 -6.29 10.95
CA ASP A 90 10.08 -6.37 9.54
C ASP A 90 10.86 -7.46 8.80
N THR A 91 10.15 -8.31 8.06
CA THR A 91 10.77 -9.31 7.17
C THR A 91 11.14 -8.64 5.84
N LYS A 92 11.97 -9.30 5.02
CA LYS A 92 12.31 -8.76 3.68
C LYS A 92 11.06 -8.50 2.83
N ALA A 93 10.04 -9.35 2.93
CA ALA A 93 8.77 -9.18 2.22
C ALA A 93 8.04 -7.90 2.63
N ILE A 94 7.97 -7.62 3.94
CA ILE A 94 7.35 -6.38 4.46
C ILE A 94 8.14 -5.15 4.01
N LEU A 95 9.47 -5.24 3.95
CA LEU A 95 10.30 -4.14 3.45
C LEU A 95 10.05 -3.89 1.96
N TYR A 96 9.88 -4.94 1.15
CA TYR A 96 9.53 -4.79 -0.26
C TYR A 96 8.16 -4.13 -0.43
N GLU A 97 7.17 -4.53 0.37
CA GLU A 97 5.83 -3.94 0.34
C GLU A 97 5.88 -2.44 0.67
N LYS A 98 6.62 -2.03 1.69
CA LYS A 98 6.80 -0.62 2.05
C LYS A 98 7.53 0.19 0.98
N ILE A 99 8.53 -0.40 0.33
CA ILE A 99 9.25 0.22 -0.79
C ILE A 99 8.31 0.36 -2.00
N SER A 100 7.58 -0.70 -2.33
CA SER A 100 6.55 -0.71 -3.37
C SER A 100 5.49 0.36 -3.14
N GLU A 101 5.01 0.51 -1.90
CA GLU A 101 4.05 1.54 -1.51
C GLU A 101 4.64 2.95 -1.67
N TYR A 102 5.88 3.16 -1.19
CA TYR A 102 6.56 4.45 -1.28
C TYR A 102 6.78 4.90 -2.74
N PHE A 103 7.21 3.98 -3.61
CA PHE A 103 7.43 4.29 -5.03
C PHE A 103 6.16 4.12 -5.89
N GLN A 104 5.03 3.76 -5.30
CA GLN A 104 3.77 3.45 -6.00
C GLN A 104 3.90 2.35 -7.07
N ILE A 105 4.84 1.44 -6.88
CA ILE A 105 5.16 0.36 -7.80
C ILE A 105 4.45 -0.91 -7.35
N GLY A 106 3.59 -1.47 -8.19
CA GLY A 106 2.89 -2.74 -7.94
C GLY A 106 1.71 -2.69 -6.96
N ALA A 107 1.53 -1.63 -6.17
CA ALA A 107 0.34 -1.45 -5.32
C ALA A 107 -0.96 -1.32 -6.14
N ASN A 108 -0.85 -0.89 -7.40
CA ASN A 108 -1.99 -0.65 -8.29
C ASN A 108 -2.30 -1.76 -9.30
N THR A 109 -1.57 -2.88 -9.34
CA THR A 109 -1.88 -3.97 -10.27
C THR A 109 -2.53 -5.14 -9.54
N LEU A 110 -1.94 -5.71 -8.49
CA LEU A 110 -2.50 -6.93 -7.90
C LEU A 110 -3.73 -6.73 -6.99
N GLU A 111 -3.81 -5.64 -6.24
CA GLU A 111 -5.01 -5.34 -5.43
C GLU A 111 -6.12 -4.67 -6.23
N LEU A 112 -5.75 -3.85 -7.22
CA LEU A 112 -6.67 -3.19 -8.14
C LEU A 112 -7.27 -4.21 -9.11
N GLU A 113 -6.48 -5.09 -9.74
CA GLU A 113 -7.01 -6.20 -10.55
C GLU A 113 -7.90 -7.14 -9.73
N LYS A 114 -7.57 -7.42 -8.46
CA LYS A 114 -8.44 -8.26 -7.61
C LYS A 114 -9.73 -7.54 -7.19
N LYS A 115 -9.68 -6.23 -6.91
CA LYS A 115 -10.88 -5.42 -6.64
C LYS A 115 -11.75 -5.30 -7.87
N ASP A 116 -11.14 -5.02 -9.02
CA ASP A 116 -11.79 -4.93 -10.33
C ASP A 116 -12.40 -6.28 -10.69
N ARG A 117 -11.69 -7.39 -10.49
CA ARG A 117 -12.22 -8.73 -10.76
C ARG A 117 -13.39 -9.09 -9.85
N ILE A 118 -13.37 -8.72 -8.56
CA ILE A 118 -14.52 -8.94 -7.66
C ILE A 118 -15.73 -8.12 -8.13
N ALA A 119 -15.52 -6.88 -8.57
CA ALA A 119 -16.57 -6.05 -9.13
C ALA A 119 -17.11 -6.60 -10.47
N GLU A 120 -16.23 -7.12 -11.34
CA GLU A 120 -16.60 -7.80 -12.58
C GLU A 120 -17.44 -9.04 -12.31
N ILE A 121 -17.03 -9.89 -11.36
CA ILE A 121 -17.78 -11.07 -10.95
C ILE A 121 -19.18 -10.67 -10.49
N GLY A 122 -19.33 -9.56 -9.76
CA GLY A 122 -20.63 -9.02 -9.37
C GLY A 122 -21.51 -8.68 -10.58
N LYS A 123 -20.94 -7.97 -11.57
CA LYS A 123 -21.65 -7.63 -12.82
C LYS A 123 -21.99 -8.85 -13.67
N GLU A 124 -21.14 -9.87 -13.69
CA GLU A 124 -21.43 -11.13 -14.38
C GLU A 124 -22.53 -11.90 -13.66
N LEU A 125 -22.56 -11.87 -12.33
CA LEU A 125 -23.58 -12.52 -11.52
C LEU A 125 -24.99 -11.98 -11.81
N GLU A 126 -25.14 -10.67 -12.03
CA GLU A 126 -26.41 -10.03 -12.38
C GLU A 126 -27.00 -10.53 -13.71
N LYS A 127 -26.16 -11.04 -14.62
CA LYS A 127 -26.58 -11.55 -15.92
C LYS A 127 -27.20 -12.93 -15.84
N PHE A 128 -26.95 -13.69 -14.78
CA PHE A 128 -27.54 -15.01 -14.61
C PHE A 128 -29.04 -14.90 -14.31
N ASP A 129 -29.79 -15.82 -14.89
CA ASP A 129 -31.24 -15.98 -14.68
C ASP A 129 -31.56 -17.29 -13.95
N ASP A 130 -30.55 -18.11 -13.68
CA ASP A 130 -30.65 -19.39 -13.03
C ASP A 130 -29.68 -19.48 -11.84
N ALA A 131 -30.21 -19.87 -10.68
CA ALA A 131 -29.46 -19.91 -9.44
C ALA A 131 -28.40 -21.03 -9.42
N GLU A 132 -28.66 -22.17 -10.07
CA GLU A 132 -27.69 -23.28 -10.13
C GLU A 132 -26.50 -22.93 -11.02
N GLN A 133 -26.74 -22.26 -12.15
CA GLN A 133 -25.69 -21.75 -13.02
C GLN A 133 -24.82 -20.69 -12.32
N ALA A 134 -25.45 -19.79 -11.58
CA ALA A 134 -24.75 -18.77 -10.78
C ALA A 134 -23.86 -19.40 -9.69
N LEU A 135 -24.36 -20.43 -8.99
CA LEU A 135 -23.57 -21.20 -8.02
C LEU A 135 -22.39 -21.90 -8.67
N GLY A 136 -22.61 -22.54 -9.83
CA GLY A 136 -21.57 -23.20 -10.60
C GLY A 136 -20.49 -22.24 -11.10
N PHE A 137 -20.87 -21.01 -11.45
CA PHE A 137 -19.94 -19.95 -11.83
C PHE A 137 -19.08 -19.50 -10.64
N LEU A 138 -19.70 -19.10 -9.53
CA LEU A 138 -18.98 -18.64 -8.33
C LEU A 138 -18.07 -19.73 -7.73
N GLY A 139 -18.44 -21.00 -7.85
CA GLY A 139 -17.64 -22.14 -7.39
C GLY A 139 -16.35 -22.37 -8.21
N LYS A 140 -16.30 -21.93 -9.45
CA LYS A 140 -15.14 -22.08 -10.36
C LYS A 140 -14.19 -20.89 -10.32
N GLU A 141 -14.64 -19.75 -9.79
CA GLU A 141 -13.85 -18.53 -9.74
C GLU A 141 -12.70 -18.60 -8.72
N LYS A 142 -11.47 -18.56 -9.23
CA LYS A 142 -10.25 -18.64 -8.40
C LYS A 142 -10.17 -17.47 -7.40
N SER A 143 -10.68 -16.31 -7.79
CA SER A 143 -10.71 -15.10 -6.95
C SER A 143 -11.56 -15.28 -5.68
N LEU A 144 -12.50 -16.23 -5.66
CA LEU A 144 -13.42 -16.50 -4.54
C LEU A 144 -13.02 -17.73 -3.70
N GLN A 145 -11.79 -18.22 -3.83
CA GLN A 145 -11.34 -19.41 -3.09
C GLN A 145 -11.43 -19.23 -1.56
N THR A 146 -11.15 -18.03 -1.05
CA THR A 146 -11.14 -17.73 0.39
C THR A 146 -12.46 -17.12 0.86
N LYS A 147 -12.86 -17.42 2.10
CA LYS A 147 -14.04 -16.83 2.74
C LYS A 147 -13.98 -15.29 2.79
N SER A 148 -12.78 -14.73 2.99
CA SER A 148 -12.56 -13.28 3.00
C SER A 148 -12.94 -12.64 1.66
N ASN A 149 -12.55 -13.25 0.54
CA ASN A 149 -12.88 -12.72 -0.79
C ASN A 149 -14.38 -12.84 -1.12
N VAL A 150 -15.03 -13.93 -0.67
CA VAL A 150 -16.50 -14.06 -0.79
C VAL A 150 -17.22 -12.98 0.03
N MET A 151 -16.73 -12.69 1.24
CA MET A 151 -17.28 -11.59 2.05
C MET A 151 -17.07 -10.21 1.40
N LYS A 152 -15.95 -9.99 0.70
CA LYS A 152 -15.74 -8.76 -0.08
C LYS A 152 -16.75 -8.65 -1.22
N LEU A 153 -17.03 -9.75 -1.92
CA LEU A 153 -18.07 -9.80 -2.96
C LEU A 153 -19.48 -9.51 -2.38
N ALA A 154 -19.82 -10.10 -1.22
CA ALA A 154 -21.09 -9.80 -0.55
C ALA A 154 -21.21 -8.30 -0.24
N LYS A 155 -20.13 -7.69 0.26
CA LYS A 155 -20.09 -6.26 0.56
C LYS A 155 -20.21 -5.39 -0.69
N SER A 156 -19.61 -5.77 -1.83
CA SER A 156 -19.73 -5.00 -3.07
C SER A 156 -21.12 -5.07 -3.70
N LEU A 157 -21.88 -6.12 -3.40
CA LEU A 157 -23.25 -6.34 -3.88
C LEU A 157 -24.32 -5.91 -2.84
N ASP A 158 -23.89 -5.25 -1.76
CA ASP A 158 -24.75 -4.85 -0.63
C ASP A 158 -25.57 -6.00 -0.01
N VAL A 159 -25.00 -7.21 -0.02
CA VAL A 159 -25.59 -8.41 0.58
C VAL A 159 -25.11 -8.57 2.01
N PHE A 160 -26.05 -8.53 2.95
CA PHE A 160 -25.75 -8.76 4.36
C PHE A 160 -25.46 -10.25 4.64
N VAL A 161 -24.25 -10.53 5.11
CA VAL A 161 -23.76 -11.88 5.45
C VAL A 161 -23.11 -11.90 6.82
N ASN A 162 -23.29 -13.00 7.56
CA ASN A 162 -22.76 -13.15 8.91
C ASN A 162 -21.37 -13.80 8.86
N GLN A 163 -20.40 -13.22 9.57
CA GLN A 163 -19.05 -13.78 9.70
C GLN A 163 -19.01 -15.21 10.26
N LYS A 164 -20.03 -15.66 11.00
CA LYS A 164 -20.12 -17.03 11.52
C LYS A 164 -20.56 -18.07 10.48
N GLN A 165 -21.13 -17.65 9.35
CA GLN A 165 -21.62 -18.55 8.30
C GLN A 165 -20.46 -19.22 7.54
N SER A 166 -20.68 -20.41 6.97
CA SER A 166 -19.67 -21.06 6.16
C SER A 166 -19.46 -20.32 4.83
N LYS A 167 -18.37 -20.60 4.12
CA LYS A 167 -18.14 -20.00 2.79
C LYS A 167 -19.30 -20.31 1.83
N GLN A 168 -19.81 -21.54 1.87
CA GLN A 168 -20.93 -21.98 1.02
C GLN A 168 -22.23 -21.25 1.38
N ASP A 169 -22.52 -21.08 2.67
CA ASP A 169 -23.72 -20.36 3.10
C ASP A 169 -23.71 -18.89 2.63
N ILE A 170 -22.53 -18.26 2.67
CA ILE A 170 -22.34 -16.89 2.18
C ILE A 170 -22.57 -16.83 0.67
N ILE A 171 -22.01 -17.78 -0.10
CA ILE A 171 -22.22 -17.87 -1.57
C ILE A 171 -23.71 -18.05 -1.89
N ASN A 172 -24.38 -19.00 -1.22
CA ASN A 172 -25.82 -19.25 -1.41
C ASN A 172 -26.65 -17.99 -1.16
N ARG A 173 -26.29 -17.23 -0.12
CA ARG A 173 -26.98 -15.99 0.22
C ARG A 173 -26.76 -14.87 -0.80
N ILE A 174 -25.55 -14.77 -1.36
CA ILE A 174 -25.27 -13.84 -2.47
C ILE A 174 -26.14 -14.20 -3.69
N VAL A 175 -26.18 -15.47 -4.08
CA VAL A 175 -26.97 -15.92 -5.23
C VAL A 175 -28.47 -15.70 -5.03
N ASP A 176 -29.03 -16.04 -3.87
CA ASP A 176 -30.45 -15.81 -3.58
C ASP A 176 -30.81 -14.31 -3.56
N SER A 177 -29.88 -13.46 -3.09
CA SER A 177 -30.10 -12.01 -3.05
C SER A 177 -30.04 -11.37 -4.43
N VAL A 178 -29.12 -11.79 -5.30
CA VAL A 178 -28.92 -11.18 -6.63
C VAL A 178 -29.82 -11.84 -7.69
N VAL A 179 -29.69 -13.15 -7.86
CA VAL A 179 -30.41 -13.91 -8.89
C VAL A 179 -31.82 -14.26 -8.41
N GLY A 180 -31.95 -14.71 -7.16
CA GLY A 180 -33.26 -15.06 -6.59
C GLY A 180 -34.23 -13.88 -6.55
N ALA A 181 -33.76 -12.67 -6.22
CA ALA A 181 -34.57 -11.46 -6.28
C ALA A 181 -35.04 -11.15 -7.72
N LYS A 182 -34.17 -11.32 -8.72
CA LYS A 182 -34.48 -11.10 -10.13
C LYS A 182 -35.53 -12.08 -10.66
N VAL A 183 -35.38 -13.37 -10.33
CA VAL A 183 -36.35 -14.41 -10.70
C VAL A 183 -37.71 -14.12 -10.07
N ARG A 184 -37.75 -13.81 -8.76
CA ARG A 184 -39.00 -13.42 -8.06
C ARG A 184 -39.64 -12.18 -8.69
N ALA A 185 -38.86 -11.16 -9.02
CA ALA A 185 -39.35 -9.95 -9.66
C ALA A 185 -39.86 -10.16 -11.09
N ARG A 186 -39.36 -11.18 -11.81
CA ARG A 186 -39.87 -11.58 -13.14
C ARG A 186 -41.22 -12.29 -13.02
N VAL A 187 -41.34 -13.24 -12.07
CA VAL A 187 -42.61 -13.93 -11.80
C VAL A 187 -43.71 -12.95 -11.40
N ILE A 188 -43.40 -11.96 -10.54
CA ILE A 188 -44.38 -10.95 -10.10
C ILE A 188 -44.80 -10.01 -11.25
N ARG A 189 -43.91 -9.74 -12.21
CA ARG A 189 -44.22 -8.89 -13.38
C ARG A 189 -44.92 -9.62 -14.53
N GLY A 190 -45.30 -10.89 -14.33
CA GLY A 190 -46.03 -11.67 -15.32
C GLY A 190 -45.16 -12.13 -16.48
N GLY A 191 -44.03 -12.76 -16.16
CA GLY A 191 -43.32 -13.60 -17.13
C GLY A 191 -44.18 -14.73 -17.68
#